data_AF-T1CF39-F1
#
_entry.id   AF-T1CF39-F1
#
_cell.length_a   1.000
_cell.length_b   1.000
_cell.length_c   1.000
_cell.angle_alpha   90.00
_cell.angle_beta   90.00
_cell.angle_gamma   90.00
#
_symmetry.space_group_name_H-M   'P 1'
#
loop_
_entity.id
_entity.type
_entity.pdbx_description
1 polymer ?
#
loop_
_entity_poly.entity_id
_entity_poly.type
_entity_poly.pdbx_seq_one_letter_code
_entity_poly.pdbx_strand_id
1 'polypeptide(L)' 'MESEMLVEFRVSNYRSIREEQCLSLVASRDNWLQDSHCIDTGKAGVPKLLRSVVVYGANASGKS' A
#
# COMPACT_ATOMS: atom_id res chain seq x y z
N MET A 1 -9.32 11.06 -15.09
CA MET A 1 -7.92 11.39 -14.83
C MET A 1 -7.27 10.10 -14.40
N GLU A 2 -6.48 9.46 -15.26
CA GLU A 2 -5.72 8.28 -14.86
C GLU A 2 -4.65 8.76 -13.88
N SER A 3 -4.72 8.27 -12.65
CA SER A 3 -3.71 8.51 -11.63
C SER A 3 -2.87 7.24 -11.54
N GLU A 4 -1.57 7.38 -11.80
CA GLU A 4 -0.63 6.31 -11.52
C GLU A 4 -0.46 6.22 -10.00
N MET A 5 -0.96 5.14 -9.42
CA MET A 5 -0.99 4.91 -7.98
C MET A 5 -0.40 3.54 -7.68
N LEU A 6 0.38 3.44 -6.60
CA LEU A 6 0.96 2.19 -6.16
C LEU A 6 -0.15 1.25 -5.69
N VAL A 7 -0.28 0.09 -6.33
CA VAL A 7 -1.21 -0.97 -5.89
C VAL A 7 -0.56 -1.82 -4.81
N GLU A 8 0.66 -2.30 -5.08
CA GLU A 8 1.40 -3.22 -4.23
C GLU A 8 2.91 -3.03 -4.46
N PHE A 9 3.70 -3.23 -3.40
CA PHE A 9 5.15 -3.32 -3.46
C PHE A 9 5.62 -4.62 -2.81
N ARG A 10 6.40 -5.41 -3.55
CA ARG A 10 7.02 -6.64 -3.06
C ARG A 10 8.53 -6.55 -3.13
N VAL A 11 9.19 -7.03 -2.09
CA VAL A 11 10.65 -7.05 -2.00
C VAL A 11 11.12 -8.28 -1.24
N SER A 12 12.17 -8.91 -1.74
CA SER A 12 12.84 -10.06 -1.13
C SER A 12 14.34 -9.95 -1.35
N ASN A 13 15.15 -10.45 -0.42
CA ASN A 13 16.61 -10.48 -0.53
C ASN A 13 17.22 -9.12 -0.95
N TYR A 14 16.83 -8.05 -0.27
CA TYR A 14 17.32 -6.69 -0.53
C TYR A 14 17.61 -5.96 0.79
N ARG A 15 18.85 -5.46 0.93
CA ARG A 15 19.35 -4.81 2.14
C ARG A 15 19.05 -5.64 3.40
N SER A 16 18.22 -5.10 4.30
CA SER A 16 17.85 -5.71 5.58
C SER A 16 16.61 -6.62 5.48
N ILE A 17 16.07 -6.85 4.28
CA ILE A 17 14.91 -7.73 4.03
C ILE A 17 15.39 -9.03 3.41
N ARG A 18 15.25 -10.14 4.16
CA ARG A 18 15.59 -11.49 3.70
C ARG A 18 14.41 -12.14 2.98
N GLU A 19 13.34 -12.42 3.71
CA GLU A 19 12.12 -13.05 3.19
C GLU A 19 11.22 -12.03 2.48
N GLU A 20 10.40 -12.48 1.53
CA GLU A 20 9.47 -11.61 0.82
C GLU A 20 8.57 -10.83 1.77
N GLN A 21 8.57 -9.51 1.63
CA GLN A 21 7.61 -8.61 2.27
C GLN A 21 6.71 -8.03 1.20
N CYS A 22 5.41 -7.95 1.50
CA CYS A 22 4.40 -7.35 0.64
C CYS A 22 3.73 -6.17 1.38
N LEU A 23 3.77 -5.00 0.76
CA LEU A 23 3.02 -3.81 1.15
C LEU A 23 1.91 -3.58 0.12
N SER A 24 0.66 -3.91 0.49
CA SER A 24 -0.52 -3.71 -0.36
C SER A 24 -1.28 -2.46 0.05
N LEU A 25 -1.66 -1.63 -0.93
CA LEU A 25 -2.49 -0.44 -0.75
C LEU A 25 -3.94 -0.67 -1.18
N VAL A 26 -4.31 -1.93 -1.49
CA VAL A 26 -5.72 -2.30 -1.75
C VAL A 26 -6.55 -2.02 -0.52
N ALA A 27 -7.57 -1.17 -0.66
CA ALA A 27 -8.44 -0.85 0.45
C ALA A 27 -9.15 -2.14 0.94
N SER A 28 -9.29 -2.25 2.26
CA SER A 28 -10.03 -3.36 2.84
C SER A 28 -11.55 -3.20 2.59
N ARG A 29 -12.35 -4.13 3.09
CA ARG A 29 -13.82 -4.02 3.03
C ARG A 29 -14.39 -2.98 4.00
N ASP A 30 -13.56 -2.43 4.89
CA ASP A 30 -13.98 -1.35 5.78
C ASP A 30 -14.29 -0.10 4.95
N ASN A 31 -15.42 0.53 5.26
CA ASN A 31 -15.92 1.71 4.58
C ASN A 31 -15.77 2.99 5.42
N TRP A 32 -15.24 2.87 6.63
CA TRP A 32 -14.97 4.03 7.47
C TRP A 32 -13.91 4.93 6.81
N LEU A 33 -14.27 6.21 6.64
CA LEU A 33 -13.43 7.24 6.01
C LEU A 33 -12.96 6.92 4.58
N GLN A 34 -13.63 6.03 3.86
CA GLN A 34 -13.25 5.66 2.49
C GLN A 34 -13.28 6.86 1.53
N ASP A 35 -14.20 7.81 1.73
CA ASP A 35 -14.39 8.96 0.84
C ASP A 35 -13.20 9.93 0.92
N SER A 36 -12.51 9.98 2.06
CA SER A 36 -11.35 10.83 2.29
C SER A 36 -10.01 10.11 2.14
N HIS A 37 -9.91 8.82 2.48
CA HIS A 37 -8.64 8.08 2.48
C HIS A 37 -8.45 7.13 1.29
N CYS A 38 -9.48 6.89 0.49
CA CYS A 38 -9.38 6.05 -0.69
C CYS A 38 -9.57 6.84 -1.98
N ILE A 39 -9.13 6.23 -3.08
CA ILE A 39 -9.46 6.60 -4.45
C ILE A 39 -10.15 5.42 -5.14
N ASP A 40 -11.11 5.72 -6.01
CA ASP A 40 -11.68 4.73 -6.92
C ASP A 40 -10.76 4.55 -8.12
N THR A 41 -10.45 3.28 -8.45
CA THR A 41 -9.58 2.95 -9.59
C THR A 41 -10.36 2.73 -10.88
N GLY A 42 -11.69 2.56 -10.79
CA GLY A 42 -12.54 2.14 -11.89
C GLY A 42 -12.30 0.69 -12.37
N LYS A 43 -11.52 -0.13 -11.64
CA LYS A 43 -11.18 -1.51 -12.02
C LYS A 43 -11.80 -2.53 -11.08
N ALA A 44 -12.51 -3.52 -11.63
CA ALA A 44 -13.23 -4.52 -10.84
C ALA A 44 -12.34 -5.33 -9.87
N GLY A 45 -11.08 -5.62 -10.25
CA GLY A 45 -10.17 -6.41 -9.42
C GLY A 45 -9.58 -5.66 -8.23
N VAL A 46 -9.49 -4.33 -8.30
CA VAL A 46 -8.92 -3.47 -7.25
C VAL A 46 -9.75 -2.20 -7.19
N PRO A 47 -11.00 -2.24 -6.71
CA PRO A 47 -11.94 -1.13 -6.87
C PRO A 47 -11.46 0.14 -6.18
N LYS A 48 -10.78 0.02 -5.04
CA LYS A 48 -10.29 1.14 -4.25
C LYS A 48 -8.84 0.94 -3.77
N LEU A 49 -8.08 2.03 -3.78
CA LEU A 49 -6.72 2.10 -3.22
C LEU A 49 -6.64 3.16 -2.13
N LEU A 50 -5.78 2.94 -1.15
CA LEU A 50 -5.41 3.95 -0.16
C LEU A 50 -4.64 5.10 -0.83
N ARG A 51 -4.92 6.34 -0.43
CA ARG A 51 -4.23 7.55 -0.92
C ARG A 51 -2.80 7.66 -0.41
N SER A 52 -2.54 7.12 0.78
CA SER A 52 -1.24 7.20 1.45
C SER A 52 -1.07 6.06 2.43
N VAL A 53 0.19 5.79 2.78
CA VAL A 53 0.58 4.82 3.81
C VAL A 53 1.77 5.38 4.57
N VAL A 54 1.86 5.05 5.86
CA VAL A 54 3.00 5.44 6.70
C VAL A 54 3.58 4.19 7.35
N VAL A 55 4.91 4.04 7.27
CA VAL A 55 5.63 2.90 7.84
C VAL A 55 6.42 3.37 9.06
N TYR A 56 6.04 2.89 10.25
CA TYR A 56 6.71 3.18 11.52
C TYR A 56 7.49 1.97 12.03
N GLY A 57 8.43 2.21 12.95
CA GLY A 57 9.25 1.16 13.56
C GLY A 57 10.51 1.71 14.21
N ALA A 58 11.17 0.90 15.04
CA ALA A 58 12.41 1.26 15.73
C ALA A 58 13.54 1.65 14.76
N ASN A 59 14.55 2.38 15.24
CA ASN A 59 15.74 2.68 14.43
C ASN A 59 16.38 1.39 13.89
N ALA A 60 16.93 1.45 12.67
CA ALA A 60 17.51 0.31 11.96
C ALA A 60 16.54 -0.85 11.61
N SER A 61 15.23 -0.69 11.78
CA SER A 61 14.24 -1.74 11.44
C SER A 61 13.97 -1.94 9.93
N GLY A 62 14.80 -1.39 9.04
CA GLY A 62 14.64 -1.55 7.58
C GLY A 62 13.58 -0.66 6.92
N LYS A 63 13.28 0.52 7.47
CA LYS A 63 12.30 1.47 6.88
C LYS A 63 12.83 2.31 5.70
N SER A 64 14.15 2.32 5.41
CA SER A 64 14.82 3.23 4.47
C SER A 64 15.76 2.54 3.48
#